data_AF-A0A9P0A510-F1
#
_entry.id   AF-A0A9P0A510-F1
#
_cell.length_a   1.000
_cell.length_b   1.000
_cell.length_c   1.000
_cell.angle_alpha   90.00
_cell.angle_beta   90.00
_cell.angle_gamma   90.00
#
_symmetry.space_group_name_H-M   'P 1'
#
loop_
_entity.id
_entity.type
_entity.pdbx_description
1 polymer ?
#
loop_
_entity_poly.entity_id
_entity_poly.type
_entity_poly.pdbx_seq_one_letter_code
_entity_poly.pdbx_strand_id
1 'polypeptide(L)'
;MRGPWQINIIPVIGIIIAGERNCLRSDGKSMENTELGTENAELTTENAELTTENAELGTDNTELRRENTELITENTEQSAENTELSTESTELSSENTELSSENTELSTENMELNTENTELSTENTELSTENTDDIILEEISQGQIIDNGQNDPTELSPDEALTGEWIDEAVKNVAFNLRHYKFNSFDRRYFTEDIKNVTYGFFTAFPNPPLRQFHWEVYTHCSTGFLKCLKYLNEKINETYHLRKTDTATIAHTSKWRLPGNRDLINQADDECLRLVEMDRKKNKPFQGPLEKFQWQTSASYYMCWYTMQDIPNLAMLGEPCDNFANCWDPERGITNRDFRADDRKPYACAMYSFCPDPCCPKKLARSEEECWNTAEPRAPCSRLQDKACSFDPTANREQLSIIYNHWNVTCKCSNPGFRWSSKFGMCVDINECENGAQVCKNETELCMNLPGTYSCSCSLGFEWSKLSKSCIKNQFLHEEINRVIEFYSQENAATTKQGEPLSISSLVKKLIGYIGRKKIFIVEWLMLAIDDVF
;
A
#
# COMPACT_ATOMS: atom_id res chain seq x y z
N MET A 1 -2.77 50.53 -40.48
CA MET A 1 -3.35 51.88 -40.68
C MET A 1 -2.98 52.76 -39.48
N ARG A 2 -2.59 54.02 -39.76
CA ARG A 2 -2.16 55.13 -38.86
C ARG A 2 -0.65 55.19 -38.49
N GLY A 3 0.05 56.19 -39.03
CA GLY A 3 1.19 56.88 -38.37
C GLY A 3 0.67 58.08 -37.54
N PRO A 4 1.40 59.21 -37.35
CA PRO A 4 2.85 59.51 -37.34
C PRO A 4 3.28 60.19 -35.99
N TRP A 5 4.53 60.58 -35.71
CA TRP A 5 5.16 61.90 -35.99
C TRP A 5 6.69 61.87 -35.70
N GLN A 6 7.47 62.45 -36.62
CA GLN A 6 8.89 62.83 -36.51
C GLN A 6 9.06 64.22 -35.86
N ILE A 7 10.23 64.50 -35.23
CA ILE A 7 11.00 65.78 -35.28
C ILE A 7 12.49 65.43 -35.02
N ASN A 8 13.39 65.39 -36.02
CA ASN A 8 14.21 66.43 -36.70
C ASN A 8 15.49 66.91 -35.96
N ILE A 9 16.66 66.64 -36.57
CA ILE A 9 17.98 67.25 -36.29
C ILE A 9 18.61 67.63 -37.65
N ILE A 10 18.91 68.91 -37.89
CA ILE A 10 19.84 69.41 -38.94
C ILE A 10 20.38 70.82 -38.48
N PRO A 11 21.41 71.46 -39.08
CA PRO A 11 22.85 71.26 -38.81
C PRO A 11 23.73 72.56 -38.80
N VAL A 12 25.05 72.37 -38.56
CA VAL A 12 26.26 72.97 -39.22
C VAL A 12 26.44 74.52 -39.31
N ILE A 13 27.67 74.99 -38.98
CA ILE A 13 28.65 75.73 -39.84
C ILE A 13 29.75 76.31 -38.92
N GLY A 14 31.03 76.10 -39.26
CA GLY A 14 32.20 76.68 -38.59
C GLY A 14 32.76 77.94 -39.28
N ILE A 15 33.63 78.70 -38.59
CA ILE A 15 34.48 79.76 -39.16
C ILE A 15 35.86 79.80 -38.45
N ILE A 16 36.88 80.16 -39.23
CA ILE A 16 38.35 80.07 -39.09
C ILE A 16 38.97 81.40 -38.54
N ILE A 17 40.21 81.32 -38.01
CA ILE A 17 41.37 82.27 -38.12
C ILE A 17 41.92 82.91 -36.83
N ALA A 18 43.16 82.48 -36.51
CA ALA A 18 44.39 83.16 -36.02
C ALA A 18 44.42 84.15 -34.84
N GLY A 19 45.52 84.04 -34.06
CA GLY A 19 46.17 85.19 -33.41
C GLY A 19 46.72 84.93 -32.01
N GLU A 20 48.05 84.83 -31.89
CA GLU A 20 48.86 84.63 -30.69
C GLU A 20 48.67 85.68 -29.57
N ARG A 21 48.77 85.26 -28.29
CA ARG A 21 49.87 85.66 -27.35
C ARG A 21 49.69 85.12 -25.90
N ASN A 22 50.70 84.34 -25.51
CA ASN A 22 51.44 84.29 -24.23
C ASN A 22 50.79 83.97 -22.86
N CYS A 23 51.26 82.81 -22.36
CA CYS A 23 52.02 82.60 -21.10
C CYS A 23 51.30 82.16 -19.80
N LEU A 24 51.70 80.95 -19.38
CA LEU A 24 51.91 80.43 -18.02
C LEU A 24 50.71 79.96 -17.19
N ARG A 25 50.24 78.72 -17.46
CA ARG A 25 49.82 77.72 -16.44
C ARG A 25 49.59 76.32 -17.11
N SER A 26 50.64 75.58 -17.48
CA SER A 26 50.47 74.29 -18.22
C SER A 26 50.63 73.01 -17.41
N ASP A 27 51.32 73.00 -16.27
CA ASP A 27 51.81 71.70 -15.76
C ASP A 27 50.85 70.98 -14.79
N GLY A 28 49.83 71.68 -14.24
CA GLY A 28 48.79 71.04 -13.42
C GLY A 28 47.62 70.46 -14.21
N LYS A 29 47.27 71.07 -15.36
CA LYS A 29 46.16 70.61 -16.22
C LYS A 29 46.53 69.40 -17.08
N SER A 30 47.82 69.19 -17.34
CA SER A 30 48.28 68.05 -18.13
C SER A 30 48.12 66.74 -17.35
N MET A 31 48.52 66.70 -16.07
CA MET A 31 48.42 65.49 -15.23
C MET A 31 46.96 65.07 -14.98
N GLU A 32 46.09 66.02 -14.63
CA GLU A 32 44.66 65.77 -14.35
C GLU A 32 43.90 65.28 -15.60
N ASN A 33 44.23 65.80 -16.79
CA ASN A 33 43.69 65.29 -18.06
C ASN A 33 44.23 63.90 -18.45
N THR A 34 45.41 63.51 -17.95
CA THR A 34 45.97 62.18 -18.27
C THR A 34 45.36 61.12 -17.35
N GLU A 35 45.10 61.48 -16.09
CA GLU A 35 44.45 60.66 -15.06
C GLU A 35 42.96 60.44 -15.35
N LEU A 36 42.24 61.50 -15.76
CA LEU A 36 40.89 61.38 -16.32
C LEU A 36 40.85 60.54 -17.60
N GLY A 37 41.89 60.61 -18.43
CA GLY A 37 42.02 59.81 -19.64
C GLY A 37 42.17 58.31 -19.35
N THR A 38 42.90 57.95 -18.29
CA THR A 38 43.04 56.55 -17.85
C THR A 38 41.77 56.01 -17.21
N GLU A 39 41.11 56.80 -16.35
CA GLU A 39 39.85 56.40 -15.70
C GLU A 39 38.72 56.21 -16.73
N ASN A 40 38.64 57.08 -17.73
CA ASN A 40 37.67 56.92 -18.82
C ASN A 40 37.96 55.70 -19.70
N ALA A 41 39.24 55.33 -19.88
CA ALA A 41 39.64 54.13 -20.61
C ALA A 41 39.30 52.84 -19.84
N GLU A 42 39.49 52.83 -18.53
CA GLU A 42 39.06 51.73 -17.65
C GLU A 42 37.54 51.56 -17.67
N LEU A 43 36.78 52.66 -17.51
CA LEU A 43 35.31 52.64 -17.59
C LEU A 43 34.80 52.17 -18.96
N THR A 44 35.50 52.49 -20.05
CA THR A 44 35.13 51.96 -21.38
C THR A 44 35.39 50.46 -21.51
N THR A 45 36.40 49.94 -20.81
CA THR A 45 36.73 48.50 -20.81
C THR A 45 35.71 47.73 -19.98
N GLU A 46 35.39 48.22 -18.78
CA GLU A 46 34.36 47.63 -17.91
C GLU A 46 32.97 47.62 -18.57
N ASN A 47 32.60 48.70 -19.26
CA ASN A 47 31.35 48.73 -20.03
C ASN A 47 31.35 47.73 -21.20
N ALA A 48 32.49 47.51 -21.85
CA ALA A 48 32.60 46.51 -22.91
C ALA A 48 32.45 45.07 -22.36
N GLU A 49 33.02 44.79 -21.20
CA GLU A 49 32.85 43.51 -20.48
C GLU A 49 31.38 43.30 -20.07
N LEU A 50 30.74 44.30 -19.47
CA LEU A 50 29.32 44.25 -19.12
C LEU A 50 28.40 44.07 -20.35
N THR A 51 28.75 44.66 -21.50
CA THR A 51 27.97 44.41 -22.73
C THR A 51 28.13 42.98 -23.24
N THR A 52 29.27 42.35 -22.99
CA THR A 52 29.54 40.96 -23.39
C THR A 52 28.79 40.00 -22.47
N GLU A 53 28.84 40.21 -21.16
CA GLU A 53 28.09 39.42 -20.17
C GLU A 53 26.56 39.51 -20.39
N ASN A 54 26.05 40.69 -20.73
CA ASN A 54 24.63 40.86 -21.06
C ASN A 54 24.23 40.14 -22.37
N ALA A 55 25.16 40.00 -23.32
CA ALA A 55 24.91 39.23 -24.53
C ALA A 55 24.85 37.72 -24.25
N GLU A 56 25.72 37.22 -23.36
CA GLU A 56 25.73 35.82 -22.89
C GLU A 56 24.48 35.48 -22.08
N LEU A 57 24.06 36.35 -21.15
CA LEU A 57 22.78 36.19 -20.44
C LEU A 57 21.58 36.22 -21.40
N GLY A 58 21.69 37.00 -22.48
CA GLY A 58 20.70 37.00 -23.57
C GLY A 58 20.58 35.65 -24.26
N THR A 59 21.72 35.01 -24.56
CA THR A 59 21.74 33.67 -25.19
C THR A 59 21.21 32.60 -24.25
N ASP A 60 21.61 32.61 -22.98
CA ASP A 60 21.15 31.62 -21.99
C ASP A 60 19.64 31.72 -21.76
N ASN A 61 19.08 32.94 -21.74
CA ASN A 61 17.64 33.14 -21.62
C ASN A 61 16.88 32.65 -22.86
N THR A 62 17.49 32.69 -24.06
CA THR A 62 16.88 32.10 -25.26
C THR A 62 16.92 30.57 -25.25
N GLU A 63 17.99 29.97 -24.71
CA GLU A 63 18.12 28.52 -24.51
C GLU A 63 17.06 28.01 -23.52
N LEU A 64 16.95 28.65 -22.34
CA LEU A 64 15.97 28.29 -21.33
C LEU A 64 14.53 28.41 -21.83
N ARG A 65 14.23 29.41 -22.68
CA ARG A 65 12.92 29.54 -23.32
C ARG A 65 12.63 28.38 -24.26
N ARG A 66 13.62 27.89 -25.01
CA ARG A 66 13.49 26.72 -25.89
C ARG A 66 13.20 25.45 -25.08
N GLU A 67 13.97 25.21 -24.03
CA GLU A 67 13.76 24.05 -23.14
C GLU A 67 12.37 24.09 -22.48
N ASN A 68 11.94 25.27 -22.03
CA ASN A 68 10.62 25.42 -21.42
C ASN A 68 9.49 25.18 -22.45
N THR A 69 9.68 25.55 -23.72
CA THR A 69 8.71 25.21 -24.77
C THR A 69 8.66 23.72 -25.07
N GLU A 70 9.80 23.01 -25.05
CA GLU A 70 9.86 21.55 -25.23
C GLU A 70 9.16 20.81 -24.07
N LEU A 71 9.39 21.24 -22.83
CA LEU A 71 8.72 20.68 -21.64
C LEU A 71 7.20 20.92 -21.66
N ILE A 72 6.75 22.07 -22.16
CA ILE A 72 5.31 22.32 -22.34
C ILE A 72 4.74 21.36 -23.37
N THR A 73 5.42 21.12 -24.49
CA THR A 73 4.93 20.16 -25.51
C THR A 73 4.85 18.74 -24.97
N GLU A 74 5.87 18.28 -24.24
CA GLU A 74 5.88 16.93 -23.65
C GLU A 74 4.76 16.75 -22.62
N ASN A 75 4.51 17.75 -21.77
CA ASN A 75 3.38 17.73 -20.83
C ASN A 75 2.03 17.70 -21.54
N THR A 76 1.88 18.39 -22.69
CA THR A 76 0.62 18.34 -23.45
C THR A 76 0.38 16.98 -24.10
N GLU A 77 1.43 16.33 -24.60
CA GLU A 77 1.35 14.97 -25.14
C GLU A 77 1.00 13.96 -24.05
N GLN A 78 1.65 14.04 -22.89
CA GLN A 78 1.35 13.18 -21.75
C GLN A 78 -0.07 13.40 -21.20
N SER A 79 -0.56 14.64 -21.23
CA SER A 79 -1.96 14.92 -20.88
C SER A 79 -2.93 14.28 -21.86
N ALA A 80 -2.60 14.21 -23.15
CA ALA A 80 -3.45 13.56 -24.16
C ALA A 80 -3.47 12.03 -23.98
N GLU A 81 -2.31 11.41 -23.71
CA GLU A 81 -2.21 9.97 -23.42
C GLU A 81 -3.01 9.58 -22.16
N ASN A 82 -2.94 10.39 -21.11
CA ASN A 82 -3.74 10.18 -19.90
C ASN A 82 -5.26 10.26 -20.16
N THR A 83 -5.70 11.14 -21.07
CA THR A 83 -7.12 11.19 -21.45
C THR A 83 -7.56 9.96 -22.23
N GLU A 84 -6.71 9.43 -23.11
CA GLU A 84 -6.99 8.21 -23.88
C GLU A 84 -7.07 6.98 -22.96
N LEU A 85 -6.12 6.83 -22.03
CA LEU A 85 -6.14 5.78 -21.01
C LEU A 85 -7.37 5.88 -20.09
N SER A 86 -7.79 7.10 -19.75
CA SER A 86 -9.02 7.29 -18.98
C SER A 86 -10.26 6.84 -19.75
N THR A 87 -10.31 7.06 -21.07
CA THR A 87 -11.43 6.59 -21.90
C THR A 87 -11.45 5.05 -22.00
N GLU A 88 -10.30 4.42 -22.22
CA GLU A 88 -10.19 2.96 -22.27
C GLU A 88 -10.60 2.31 -20.93
N SER A 89 -10.20 2.92 -19.80
CA SER A 89 -10.62 2.47 -18.47
C SER A 89 -12.14 2.56 -18.27
N THR A 90 -12.81 3.55 -18.86
CA THR A 90 -14.28 3.67 -18.75
C THR A 90 -14.99 2.64 -19.62
N GLU A 91 -14.47 2.34 -20.81
CA GLU A 91 -15.01 1.29 -21.68
C GLU A 91 -14.87 -0.09 -21.03
N LEU A 92 -13.69 -0.43 -20.50
CA LEU A 92 -13.47 -1.68 -19.78
C LEU A 92 -14.35 -1.81 -18.53
N SER A 93 -14.61 -0.71 -17.84
CA SER A 93 -15.55 -0.71 -16.71
C SER A 93 -16.96 -1.04 -17.16
N SER A 94 -17.40 -0.54 -18.32
CA SER A 94 -18.73 -0.80 -18.87
C SER A 94 -18.90 -2.26 -19.31
N GLU A 95 -17.92 -2.81 -20.04
CA GLU A 95 -17.90 -4.21 -20.45
C GLU A 95 -17.93 -5.15 -19.23
N ASN A 96 -17.23 -4.76 -18.16
CA ASN A 96 -17.23 -5.54 -16.94
C ASN A 96 -18.58 -5.52 -16.19
N THR A 97 -19.35 -4.43 -16.29
CA THR A 97 -20.70 -4.40 -15.73
C THR A 97 -21.66 -5.28 -16.53
N GLU A 98 -21.49 -5.35 -17.85
CA GLU A 98 -22.27 -6.21 -18.74
C GLU A 98 -21.99 -7.70 -18.45
N LEU A 99 -20.72 -8.10 -18.39
CA LEU A 99 -20.32 -9.45 -18.01
C LEU A 99 -20.78 -9.85 -16.59
N SER A 100 -20.83 -8.88 -15.67
CA SER A 100 -21.38 -9.14 -14.34
C SER A 100 -22.88 -9.44 -14.40
N SER A 101 -23.63 -8.75 -15.27
CA SER A 101 -25.06 -9.00 -15.44
C SER A 101 -25.34 -10.35 -16.09
N GLU A 102 -24.56 -10.72 -17.11
CA GLU A 102 -24.67 -12.03 -17.78
C GLU A 102 -24.37 -13.19 -16.81
N ASN A 103 -23.36 -13.03 -15.94
CA ASN A 103 -23.08 -14.02 -14.90
C ASN A 103 -24.22 -14.15 -13.86
N THR A 104 -24.92 -13.05 -13.54
CA THR A 104 -26.07 -13.15 -12.64
C THR A 104 -27.24 -13.90 -13.28
N GLU A 105 -27.44 -13.72 -14.59
CA GLU A 105 -28.49 -14.41 -15.36
C GLU A 105 -28.20 -15.92 -15.48
N LEU A 106 -26.96 -16.28 -15.80
CA LEU A 106 -26.51 -17.69 -15.80
C LEU A 106 -26.60 -18.34 -14.42
N SER A 107 -26.36 -17.57 -13.35
CA SER A 107 -26.52 -18.08 -11.98
C SER A 107 -27.99 -18.34 -11.66
N THR A 108 -28.92 -17.52 -12.15
CA THR A 108 -30.36 -17.76 -11.99
C THR A 108 -30.84 -18.97 -12.77
N GLU A 109 -30.38 -19.13 -14.01
CA GLU A 109 -30.72 -20.29 -14.85
C GLU A 109 -30.23 -21.60 -14.22
N ASN A 110 -29.02 -21.61 -13.65
CA ASN A 110 -28.51 -22.78 -12.91
C ASN A 110 -29.32 -23.11 -11.65
N MET A 111 -29.89 -22.12 -10.96
CA MET A 111 -30.78 -22.36 -9.82
C MET A 111 -32.11 -22.98 -10.26
N GLU A 112 -32.67 -22.53 -11.38
CA GLU A 112 -33.88 -23.12 -11.97
C GLU A 112 -33.65 -24.57 -12.40
N LEU A 113 -32.55 -24.85 -13.11
CA LEU A 113 -32.18 -26.21 -13.52
C LEU A 113 -31.93 -27.15 -12.33
N ASN A 114 -31.33 -26.65 -11.25
CA ASN A 114 -31.17 -27.42 -10.02
C ASN A 114 -32.53 -27.75 -9.38
N THR A 115 -33.47 -26.81 -9.42
CA THR A 115 -34.83 -27.01 -8.90
C THR A 115 -35.56 -28.09 -9.72
N GLU A 116 -35.50 -28.01 -11.05
CA GLU A 116 -36.08 -29.01 -11.94
C GLU A 116 -35.47 -30.40 -11.74
N ASN A 117 -34.15 -30.49 -11.56
CA ASN A 117 -33.47 -31.75 -11.24
C ASN A 117 -33.90 -32.32 -9.88
N THR A 118 -34.16 -31.47 -8.88
CA THR A 118 -34.69 -31.94 -7.59
C THR A 118 -36.11 -32.46 -7.72
N GLU A 119 -36.97 -31.82 -8.53
CA GLU A 119 -38.33 -32.29 -8.81
C GLU A 119 -38.32 -33.64 -9.55
N LEU A 120 -37.48 -33.79 -10.58
CA LEU A 120 -37.30 -35.06 -11.29
C LEU A 120 -36.72 -36.16 -10.38
N SER A 121 -35.84 -35.80 -9.44
CA SER A 121 -35.34 -36.73 -8.43
C SER A 121 -36.48 -37.19 -7.51
N THR A 122 -37.35 -36.28 -7.08
CA THR A 122 -38.52 -36.64 -6.25
C THR A 122 -39.51 -37.53 -7.01
N GLU A 123 -39.79 -37.25 -8.28
CA GLU A 123 -40.67 -38.07 -9.11
C GLU A 123 -40.10 -39.48 -9.34
N ASN A 124 -38.78 -39.59 -9.56
CA ASN A 124 -38.11 -40.88 -9.66
C ASN A 124 -38.12 -41.68 -8.34
N THR A 125 -38.06 -41.00 -7.19
CA THR A 125 -38.22 -41.66 -5.89
C THR A 125 -39.64 -42.14 -5.66
N GLU A 126 -40.66 -41.37 -6.09
CA GLU A 126 -42.08 -41.78 -6.02
C GLU A 126 -42.37 -42.98 -6.93
N LEU A 127 -41.85 -42.99 -8.15
CA LEU A 127 -41.90 -44.13 -9.07
C LEU A 127 -41.16 -45.37 -8.52
N SER A 128 -40.07 -45.16 -7.77
CA SER A 128 -39.36 -46.26 -7.11
C SER A 128 -40.15 -46.81 -5.90
N THR A 129 -40.92 -45.97 -5.21
CA THR A 129 -41.84 -46.41 -4.15
C THR A 129 -43.04 -47.18 -4.70
N GLU A 130 -43.64 -46.77 -5.82
CA GLU A 130 -44.69 -47.56 -6.48
C GLU A 130 -44.17 -48.93 -6.96
N ASN A 131 -42.94 -48.99 -7.49
CA ASN A 131 -42.32 -50.26 -7.89
C ASN A 131 -41.91 -51.16 -6.71
N THR A 132 -41.76 -50.61 -5.50
CA THR A 132 -41.46 -51.40 -4.29
C THR A 132 -42.72 -51.83 -3.54
N ASP A 133 -43.83 -51.11 -3.67
CA ASP A 133 -45.15 -51.51 -3.13
C ASP A 133 -45.72 -52.76 -3.84
N ASP A 134 -45.35 -53.01 -5.12
CA ASP A 134 -45.68 -54.25 -5.83
C ASP A 134 -44.83 -55.47 -5.39
N ILE A 135 -43.73 -55.26 -4.63
CA ILE A 135 -42.79 -56.32 -4.22
C ILE A 135 -42.95 -56.71 -2.74
N ILE A 136 -43.64 -55.91 -1.92
CA ILE A 136 -43.83 -56.19 -0.48
C ILE A 136 -45.29 -56.59 -0.18
N LEU A 137 -45.74 -57.69 -0.78
CA LEU A 137 -46.92 -58.44 -0.34
C LEU A 137 -46.57 -59.89 0.03
N GLU A 138 -45.43 -60.13 0.71
CA GLU A 138 -45.24 -61.46 1.32
C GLU A 138 -44.53 -61.54 2.67
N GLU A 139 -43.81 -60.53 3.17
CA GLU A 139 -43.14 -60.68 4.47
C GLU A 139 -43.14 -59.39 5.28
N ILE A 140 -44.01 -59.30 6.30
CA ILE A 140 -43.74 -58.85 7.68
C ILE A 140 -45.02 -59.04 8.51
N SER A 141 -45.01 -60.05 9.39
CA SER A 141 -45.74 -60.04 10.66
C SER A 141 -44.69 -59.90 11.76
N GLN A 142 -44.92 -58.97 12.69
CA GLN A 142 -44.06 -58.55 13.82
C GLN A 142 -43.04 -57.48 13.37
N GLY A 143 -43.18 -56.18 13.62
CA GLY A 143 -44.00 -55.44 14.57
C GLY A 143 -43.11 -54.68 15.55
N GLN A 144 -42.77 -53.42 15.26
CA GLN A 144 -42.90 -52.31 16.22
C GLN A 144 -42.70 -50.96 15.53
N ILE A 145 -43.65 -50.06 15.81
CA ILE A 145 -43.87 -48.72 15.28
C ILE A 145 -42.75 -47.76 15.72
N ILE A 146 -42.14 -47.05 14.78
CA ILE A 146 -41.53 -45.73 14.99
C ILE A 146 -42.54 -44.71 14.44
N ASP A 147 -43.00 -43.78 15.28
CA ASP A 147 -43.74 -42.60 14.84
C ASP A 147 -42.72 -41.49 14.55
N ASN A 148 -42.58 -41.17 13.27
CA ASN A 148 -41.75 -40.08 12.76
C ASN A 148 -42.64 -38.83 12.63
N GLY A 149 -42.28 -37.77 13.34
CA GLY A 149 -42.85 -36.44 13.18
C GLY A 149 -41.77 -35.38 12.96
N GLN A 150 -41.63 -34.98 11.69
CA GLN A 150 -41.15 -33.70 11.15
C GLN A 150 -39.66 -33.29 11.30
N ASN A 151 -38.93 -33.31 10.18
CA ASN A 151 -37.67 -32.61 9.96
C ASN A 151 -37.72 -31.80 8.66
N ASP A 152 -37.49 -30.48 8.75
CA ASP A 152 -36.67 -29.68 7.81
C ASP A 152 -36.29 -28.34 8.50
N PRO A 153 -35.20 -27.63 8.14
CA PRO A 153 -33.84 -27.86 8.61
C PRO A 153 -33.36 -26.62 9.38
N THR A 154 -33.37 -26.66 10.70
CA THR A 154 -32.72 -25.62 11.50
C THR A 154 -32.00 -26.25 12.68
N GLU A 155 -30.79 -25.74 12.90
CA GLU A 155 -29.85 -26.12 13.96
C GLU A 155 -29.09 -27.43 13.72
N LEU A 156 -27.76 -27.30 13.68
CA LEU A 156 -26.83 -28.39 13.93
C LEU A 156 -27.32 -29.18 15.14
N SER A 157 -27.51 -30.49 14.98
CA SER A 157 -27.94 -31.35 16.10
C SER A 157 -26.96 -31.20 17.27
N PRO A 158 -27.45 -31.16 18.53
CA PRO A 158 -26.60 -31.05 19.73
C PRO A 158 -25.57 -32.18 19.89
N ASP A 159 -25.70 -33.27 19.13
CA ASP A 159 -24.88 -34.47 19.28
C ASP A 159 -23.55 -34.42 18.49
N GLU A 160 -23.40 -33.55 17.48
CA GLU A 160 -22.09 -33.31 16.81
C GLU A 160 -21.21 -32.27 17.53
N ALA A 161 -21.78 -31.51 18.48
CA ALA A 161 -21.05 -30.52 19.27
C ALA A 161 -20.27 -31.13 20.45
N LEU A 162 -20.48 -32.41 20.75
CA LEU A 162 -20.01 -33.06 21.99
C LEU A 162 -18.63 -33.73 21.89
N THR A 163 -18.01 -33.80 20.71
CA THR A 163 -16.62 -34.26 20.57
C THR A 163 -15.81 -33.29 19.71
N GLY A 164 -15.17 -32.31 20.36
CA GLY A 164 -14.20 -31.39 19.69
C GLY A 164 -12.99 -32.07 19.04
N GLU A 165 -12.98 -33.40 18.97
CA GLU A 165 -11.97 -34.26 18.35
C GLU A 165 -11.92 -34.09 16.82
N TRP A 166 -13.06 -33.93 16.15
CA TRP A 166 -13.06 -33.73 14.69
C TRP A 166 -12.45 -32.37 14.30
N ILE A 167 -12.60 -31.36 15.15
CA ILE A 167 -12.10 -30.00 14.91
C ILE A 167 -10.58 -30.02 14.87
N ASP A 168 -9.95 -30.67 15.86
CA ASP A 168 -8.49 -30.78 15.97
C ASP A 168 -7.89 -31.46 14.73
N GLU A 169 -8.46 -32.59 14.30
CA GLU A 169 -8.00 -33.30 13.10
C GLU A 169 -8.26 -32.48 11.82
N ALA A 170 -9.41 -31.81 11.72
CA ALA A 170 -9.72 -30.96 10.58
C ALA A 170 -8.76 -29.77 10.45
N VAL A 171 -8.42 -29.10 11.56
CA VAL A 171 -7.45 -28.00 11.55
C VAL A 171 -6.09 -28.49 11.06
N LYS A 172 -5.62 -29.66 11.52
CA LYS A 172 -4.35 -30.25 11.08
C LYS A 172 -4.34 -30.57 9.57
N ASN A 173 -5.41 -31.15 9.06
CA ASN A 173 -5.54 -31.47 7.62
C ASN A 173 -5.56 -30.21 6.76
N VAL A 174 -6.31 -29.18 7.17
CA VAL A 174 -6.36 -27.88 6.49
C VAL A 174 -4.99 -27.17 6.57
N ALA A 175 -4.33 -27.18 7.73
CA ALA A 175 -3.00 -26.63 7.91
C ALA A 175 -1.96 -27.30 7.01
N PHE A 176 -1.98 -28.63 6.93
CA PHE A 176 -1.08 -29.37 6.05
C PHE A 176 -1.29 -29.00 4.57
N ASN A 177 -2.53 -29.00 4.08
CA ASN A 177 -2.83 -28.72 2.68
C ASN A 177 -2.45 -27.29 2.28
N LEU A 178 -2.82 -26.30 3.10
CA LEU A 178 -2.52 -24.89 2.82
C LEU A 178 -1.03 -24.58 2.98
N ARG A 179 -0.33 -25.26 3.90
CA ARG A 179 1.14 -25.17 4.01
C ARG A 179 1.82 -25.71 2.75
N HIS A 180 1.37 -26.85 2.21
CA HIS A 180 1.87 -27.38 0.94
C HIS A 180 1.72 -26.35 -0.17
N TYR A 181 0.55 -25.72 -0.26
CA TYR A 181 0.27 -24.65 -1.22
C TYR A 181 1.19 -23.43 -1.03
N LYS A 182 1.31 -22.91 0.19
CA LYS A 182 2.13 -21.74 0.54
C LYS A 182 3.59 -21.88 0.12
N PHE A 183 4.17 -23.06 0.29
CA PHE A 183 5.61 -23.27 0.08
C PHE A 183 5.98 -23.90 -1.27
N ASN A 184 5.05 -24.58 -1.94
CA ASN A 184 5.34 -25.38 -3.14
C ASN A 184 4.47 -25.02 -4.35
N SER A 185 3.56 -24.04 -4.22
CA SER A 185 2.74 -23.54 -5.32
C SER A 185 3.17 -22.15 -5.77
N PHE A 186 2.55 -21.71 -6.85
CA PHE A 186 2.82 -20.44 -7.52
C PHE A 186 1.55 -19.90 -8.17
N ASP A 187 1.58 -18.65 -8.63
CA ASP A 187 0.43 -18.00 -9.25
C ASP A 187 0.16 -18.60 -10.64
N ARG A 188 -0.99 -19.25 -10.79
CA ARG A 188 -1.39 -19.95 -12.02
C ARG A 188 -1.97 -19.01 -13.07
N ARG A 189 -2.29 -17.75 -12.74
CA ARG A 189 -2.91 -16.79 -13.67
C ARG A 189 -1.95 -16.31 -14.77
N TYR A 190 -0.67 -16.20 -14.45
CA TYR A 190 0.35 -15.63 -15.33
C TYR A 190 1.28 -16.68 -15.96
N PHE A 191 0.81 -17.93 -16.04
CA PHE A 191 1.62 -19.02 -16.55
C PHE A 191 1.83 -18.91 -18.06
N THR A 192 3.05 -18.51 -18.46
CA THR A 192 3.63 -18.81 -19.78
C THR A 192 4.48 -20.08 -19.64
N GLU A 193 4.64 -20.85 -20.72
CA GLU A 193 5.19 -22.24 -20.71
C GLU A 193 6.60 -22.42 -20.09
N ASP A 194 7.28 -21.35 -19.67
CA ASP A 194 8.62 -21.37 -19.12
C ASP A 194 8.63 -21.55 -17.58
N ILE A 195 8.44 -22.80 -17.15
CA ILE A 195 8.43 -23.25 -15.73
C ILE A 195 9.70 -22.84 -14.96
N LYS A 196 10.79 -22.49 -15.65
CA LYS A 196 12.09 -22.18 -15.06
C LYS A 196 12.15 -20.81 -14.37
N ASN A 197 11.25 -19.88 -14.71
CA ASN A 197 11.24 -18.52 -14.16
C ASN A 197 10.09 -18.24 -13.17
N VAL A 198 9.41 -19.30 -12.72
CA VAL A 198 8.29 -19.17 -11.79
C VAL A 198 8.80 -18.79 -10.40
N THR A 199 8.37 -17.62 -9.92
CA THR A 199 8.70 -17.14 -8.58
C THR A 199 7.73 -17.73 -7.55
N TYR A 200 8.23 -18.68 -6.76
CA TYR A 200 7.55 -19.15 -5.54
C TYR A 200 7.61 -18.03 -4.50
N GLY A 201 6.45 -17.54 -4.03
CA GLY A 201 6.42 -16.34 -3.18
C GLY A 201 5.29 -16.25 -2.17
N PHE A 202 4.41 -17.25 -2.07
CA PHE A 202 3.25 -17.18 -1.16
C PHE A 202 3.63 -17.22 0.32
N PHE A 203 4.85 -17.65 0.65
CA PHE A 203 5.39 -17.50 1.99
C PHE A 203 5.75 -16.04 2.35
N THR A 204 5.93 -15.16 1.36
CA THR A 204 6.25 -13.73 1.55
C THR A 204 5.01 -12.85 1.52
N ALA A 205 4.10 -13.10 0.58
CA ALA A 205 2.87 -12.33 0.41
C ALA A 205 1.80 -13.17 -0.31
N PHE A 206 0.53 -12.82 -0.11
CA PHE A 206 -0.54 -13.35 -0.95
C PHE A 206 -0.41 -12.85 -2.41
N PRO A 207 -1.11 -13.48 -3.38
CA PRO A 207 -1.02 -13.08 -4.77
C PRO A 207 -1.22 -11.57 -4.97
N ASN A 208 -0.37 -10.97 -5.80
CA ASN A 208 -0.43 -9.55 -6.16
C ASN A 208 -0.40 -9.44 -7.70
N PRO A 209 -1.48 -8.97 -8.35
CA PRO A 209 -2.72 -8.43 -7.76
C PRO A 209 -3.53 -9.50 -7.00
N PRO A 210 -4.39 -9.12 -6.03
CA PRO A 210 -5.25 -10.06 -5.33
C PRO A 210 -6.21 -10.79 -6.28
N LEU A 211 -6.94 -11.79 -5.76
CA LEU A 211 -8.01 -12.41 -6.54
C LEU A 211 -9.10 -11.38 -6.81
N ARG A 212 -9.58 -11.34 -8.06
CA ARG A 212 -10.73 -10.49 -8.44
C ARG A 212 -11.99 -10.88 -7.68
N GLN A 213 -12.20 -12.18 -7.52
CA GLN A 213 -13.30 -12.78 -6.78
C GLN A 213 -12.79 -14.02 -6.05
N PHE A 214 -13.34 -14.27 -4.87
CA PHE A 214 -13.09 -15.51 -4.14
C PHE A 214 -13.69 -16.70 -4.88
N HIS A 215 -13.14 -17.89 -4.62
CA HIS A 215 -13.81 -19.13 -5.00
C HIS A 215 -15.17 -19.19 -4.30
N TRP A 216 -16.24 -19.31 -5.09
CA TRP A 216 -17.62 -19.15 -4.62
C TRP A 216 -17.98 -20.13 -3.50
N GLU A 217 -17.59 -21.42 -3.60
CA GLU A 217 -17.86 -22.40 -2.52
C GLU A 217 -17.15 -22.00 -1.22
N VAL A 218 -15.86 -21.63 -1.30
CA VAL A 218 -15.10 -21.19 -0.12
C VAL A 218 -15.77 -19.97 0.50
N TYR A 219 -16.13 -18.98 -0.30
CA TYR A 219 -16.84 -17.79 0.18
C TYR A 219 -18.16 -18.17 0.88
N THR A 220 -18.97 -19.04 0.25
CA THR A 220 -20.28 -19.46 0.75
C THR A 220 -20.19 -20.12 2.13
N HIS A 221 -19.20 -20.98 2.34
CA HIS A 221 -19.02 -21.67 3.63
C HIS A 221 -18.25 -20.83 4.64
N CYS A 222 -17.19 -20.13 4.21
CA CYS A 222 -16.27 -19.45 5.11
C CYS A 222 -16.67 -18.05 5.53
N SER A 223 -17.55 -17.36 4.79
CA SER A 223 -18.11 -16.06 5.22
C SER A 223 -19.06 -16.18 6.41
N THR A 224 -19.67 -17.36 6.62
CA THR A 224 -20.68 -17.57 7.67
C THR A 224 -20.07 -17.83 9.05
N GLY A 225 -18.85 -18.37 9.12
CA GLY A 225 -18.18 -18.66 10.38
C GLY A 225 -17.11 -19.75 10.29
N PHE A 226 -16.26 -19.79 11.31
CA PHE A 226 -15.07 -20.65 11.36
C PHE A 226 -15.40 -22.14 11.25
N LEU A 227 -16.37 -22.65 12.01
CA LEU A 227 -16.67 -24.09 12.04
C LEU A 227 -17.24 -24.58 10.71
N LYS A 228 -18.13 -23.80 10.07
CA LYS A 228 -18.67 -24.14 8.74
C LYS A 228 -17.58 -24.09 7.67
N CYS A 229 -16.70 -23.09 7.75
CA CYS A 229 -15.50 -23.01 6.90
C CYS A 229 -14.65 -24.27 7.05
N LEU A 230 -14.29 -24.62 8.29
CA LEU A 230 -13.40 -25.72 8.60
C LEU A 230 -13.96 -27.07 8.14
N LYS A 231 -15.26 -27.31 8.40
CA LYS A 231 -15.96 -28.53 7.95
C LYS A 231 -15.88 -28.67 6.43
N TYR A 232 -16.29 -27.63 5.70
CA TYR A 232 -16.25 -27.61 4.24
C TYR A 232 -14.83 -27.81 3.67
N LEU A 233 -13.85 -27.07 4.20
CA LEU A 233 -12.46 -27.18 3.74
C LEU A 233 -11.91 -28.59 3.97
N ASN A 234 -12.17 -29.19 5.13
CA ASN A 234 -11.73 -30.54 5.45
C ASN A 234 -12.41 -31.60 4.56
N GLU A 235 -13.71 -31.48 4.30
CA GLU A 235 -14.44 -32.36 3.38
C GLU A 235 -13.85 -32.31 1.98
N LYS A 236 -13.65 -31.11 1.41
CA LYS A 236 -13.03 -30.95 0.08
C LYS A 236 -11.58 -31.47 0.04
N ILE A 237 -10.79 -31.26 1.10
CA ILE A 237 -9.42 -31.79 1.17
C ILE A 237 -9.41 -33.32 1.19
N ASN A 238 -10.37 -33.97 1.87
CA ASN A 238 -10.44 -35.42 1.93
C ASN A 238 -10.71 -36.09 0.56
N GLU A 239 -11.15 -35.33 -0.44
CA GLU A 239 -11.31 -35.79 -1.82
C GLU A 239 -10.02 -35.69 -2.66
N THR A 240 -9.00 -34.99 -2.16
CA THR A 240 -7.70 -34.84 -2.82
C THR A 240 -6.83 -36.08 -2.65
N TYR A 241 -5.79 -36.21 -3.49
CA TYR A 241 -4.89 -37.37 -3.40
C TYR A 241 -3.81 -37.20 -2.33
N HIS A 242 -3.31 -35.97 -2.15
CA HIS A 242 -2.20 -35.69 -1.24
C HIS A 242 -2.71 -35.25 0.13
N LEU A 243 -2.75 -36.21 1.06
CA LEU A 243 -3.30 -36.03 2.40
C LEU A 243 -2.21 -36.05 3.47
N ARG A 244 -2.46 -35.36 4.59
CA ARG A 244 -1.57 -35.35 5.77
C ARG A 244 -1.21 -36.76 6.24
N LYS A 245 -2.18 -37.67 6.32
CA LYS A 245 -1.97 -39.06 6.77
C LYS A 245 -1.04 -39.89 5.87
N THR A 246 -0.83 -39.45 4.63
CA THR A 246 0.04 -40.11 3.64
C THR A 246 1.40 -39.44 3.51
N ASP A 247 1.64 -38.34 4.23
CA ASP A 247 2.88 -37.60 4.18
C ASP A 247 4.02 -38.30 4.93
N THR A 248 5.20 -38.33 4.31
CA THR A 248 6.37 -39.04 4.85
C THR A 248 6.79 -38.51 6.22
N ALA A 249 6.82 -37.18 6.40
CA ALA A 249 7.22 -36.58 7.66
C ALA A 249 6.19 -36.90 8.77
N THR A 250 4.90 -36.81 8.43
CA THR A 250 3.80 -37.12 9.35
C THR A 250 3.82 -38.60 9.78
N ILE A 251 3.98 -39.53 8.84
CA ILE A 251 4.10 -40.97 9.13
C ILE A 251 5.33 -41.26 9.99
N ALA A 252 6.47 -40.64 9.67
CA ALA A 252 7.70 -40.82 10.42
C ALA A 252 7.59 -40.29 11.86
N HIS A 253 6.94 -39.14 12.06
CA HIS A 253 6.71 -38.55 13.38
C HIS A 253 5.78 -39.40 14.24
N THR A 254 4.62 -39.78 13.70
CA THR A 254 3.62 -40.61 14.39
C THR A 254 4.18 -41.99 14.75
N SER A 255 4.96 -42.59 13.84
CA SER A 255 5.59 -43.90 14.03
C SER A 255 6.91 -43.85 14.81
N LYS A 256 7.37 -42.65 15.21
CA LYS A 256 8.64 -42.41 15.91
C LYS A 256 9.87 -42.99 15.18
N TRP A 257 9.84 -43.00 13.85
CA TRP A 257 10.92 -43.50 13.02
C TRP A 257 12.14 -42.59 13.07
N ARG A 258 13.34 -43.17 13.12
CA ARG A 258 14.61 -42.42 13.12
C ARG A 258 15.60 -43.01 12.14
N LEU A 259 16.38 -42.14 11.50
CA LEU A 259 17.52 -42.56 10.71
C LEU A 259 18.72 -42.91 11.63
N PRO A 260 19.53 -43.91 11.26
CA PRO A 260 19.44 -44.74 10.05
C PRO A 260 18.50 -45.95 10.17
N GLY A 261 17.94 -46.24 11.35
CA GLY A 261 17.26 -47.51 11.66
C GLY A 261 16.00 -47.83 10.86
N ASN A 262 15.25 -46.83 10.39
CA ASN A 262 13.99 -47.01 9.65
C ASN A 262 14.09 -46.57 8.18
N ARG A 263 15.29 -46.54 7.59
CA ARG A 263 15.53 -45.99 6.24
C ARG A 263 14.62 -46.59 5.16
N ASP A 264 14.48 -47.91 5.12
CA ASP A 264 13.68 -48.57 4.07
C ASP A 264 12.18 -48.28 4.20
N LEU A 265 11.67 -48.18 5.44
CA LEU A 265 10.27 -47.81 5.70
C LEU A 265 9.99 -46.36 5.33
N ILE A 266 10.94 -45.47 5.63
CA ILE A 266 10.87 -44.06 5.24
C ILE A 266 10.84 -43.93 3.72
N ASN A 267 11.74 -44.63 3.00
CA ASN A 267 11.78 -44.59 1.54
C ASN A 267 10.47 -45.12 0.92
N GLN A 268 9.91 -46.20 1.46
CA GLN A 268 8.62 -46.73 0.98
C GLN A 268 7.47 -45.76 1.19
N ALA A 269 7.41 -45.12 2.36
CA ALA A 269 6.42 -44.08 2.64
C ALA A 269 6.61 -42.86 1.71
N ASP A 270 7.86 -42.51 1.41
CA ASP A 270 8.18 -41.40 0.52
C ASP A 270 7.80 -41.66 -0.94
N ASP A 271 8.10 -42.85 -1.45
CA ASP A 271 7.71 -43.26 -2.80
C ASP A 271 6.18 -43.15 -2.99
N GLU A 272 5.40 -43.55 -1.97
CA GLU A 272 3.95 -43.43 -2.00
C GLU A 272 3.48 -41.98 -1.89
N CYS A 273 4.08 -41.18 -1.00
CA CYS A 273 3.76 -39.76 -0.87
C CYS A 273 3.99 -39.01 -2.19
N LEU A 274 5.16 -39.21 -2.81
CA LEU A 274 5.52 -38.59 -4.09
C LEU A 274 4.58 -39.02 -5.22
N ARG A 275 4.17 -40.30 -5.23
CA ARG A 275 3.18 -40.81 -6.19
C ARG A 275 1.84 -40.08 -6.04
N LEU A 276 1.39 -39.86 -4.81
CA LEU A 276 0.12 -39.17 -4.52
C LEU A 276 0.20 -37.67 -4.84
N VAL A 277 1.32 -37.00 -4.54
CA VAL A 277 1.56 -35.60 -4.96
C VAL A 277 1.48 -35.46 -6.48
N GLU A 278 2.09 -36.38 -7.22
CA GLU A 278 2.07 -36.32 -8.69
C GLU A 278 0.67 -36.60 -9.26
N MET A 279 -0.10 -37.50 -8.63
CA MET A 279 -1.50 -37.72 -8.98
C MET A 279 -2.34 -36.47 -8.70
N ASP A 280 -2.15 -35.84 -7.55
CA ASP A 280 -2.85 -34.62 -7.13
C ASP A 280 -2.61 -33.46 -8.10
N ARG A 281 -1.36 -33.32 -8.56
CA ARG A 281 -0.94 -32.32 -9.55
C ARG A 281 -1.54 -32.56 -10.94
N LYS A 282 -1.61 -33.82 -11.37
CA LYS A 282 -2.09 -34.20 -12.71
C LYS A 282 -3.61 -34.22 -12.82
N LYS A 283 -4.27 -34.82 -11.83
CA LYS A 283 -5.71 -35.09 -11.89
C LYS A 283 -6.56 -33.96 -11.33
N ASN A 284 -5.99 -33.11 -10.47
CA ASN A 284 -6.65 -31.96 -9.85
C ASN A 284 -7.97 -32.25 -9.08
N LYS A 285 -8.38 -33.51 -8.89
CA LYS A 285 -9.59 -33.87 -8.13
C LYS A 285 -9.56 -33.26 -6.71
N PRO A 286 -10.66 -32.68 -6.20
CA PRO A 286 -12.01 -32.57 -6.79
C PRO A 286 -12.23 -31.38 -7.75
N PHE A 287 -11.19 -30.62 -8.06
CA PHE A 287 -11.28 -29.43 -8.90
C PHE A 287 -11.30 -29.78 -10.39
N GLN A 288 -12.04 -28.98 -11.16
CA GLN A 288 -12.14 -28.99 -12.63
C GLN A 288 -10.79 -28.72 -13.29
N GLY A 289 -9.87 -28.02 -12.62
CA GLY A 289 -8.55 -27.75 -13.16
C GLY A 289 -7.58 -27.04 -12.21
N PRO A 290 -6.34 -26.79 -12.66
CA PRO A 290 -5.30 -26.17 -11.84
C PRO A 290 -5.61 -24.71 -11.47
N LEU A 291 -6.37 -23.98 -12.30
CA LEU A 291 -6.76 -22.60 -12.01
C LEU A 291 -7.81 -22.51 -10.91
N GLU A 292 -8.86 -23.34 -10.98
CA GLU A 292 -9.89 -23.41 -9.93
C GLU A 292 -9.27 -23.87 -8.61
N LYS A 293 -8.41 -24.90 -8.63
CA LYS A 293 -7.65 -25.33 -7.46
C LYS A 293 -6.82 -24.20 -6.86
N PHE A 294 -6.15 -23.40 -7.69
CA PHE A 294 -5.41 -22.23 -7.25
C PHE A 294 -6.34 -21.19 -6.58
N GLN A 295 -7.48 -20.86 -7.20
CA GLN A 295 -8.47 -19.93 -6.64
C GLN A 295 -9.01 -20.43 -5.30
N TRP A 296 -9.31 -21.73 -5.20
CA TRP A 296 -9.78 -22.39 -3.98
C TRP A 296 -8.74 -22.29 -2.86
N GLN A 297 -7.49 -22.70 -3.13
CA GLN A 297 -6.40 -22.70 -2.14
C GLN A 297 -6.06 -21.29 -1.67
N THR A 298 -6.05 -20.32 -2.59
CA THR A 298 -5.83 -18.91 -2.27
C THR A 298 -6.97 -18.38 -1.38
N SER A 299 -8.23 -18.65 -1.75
CA SER A 299 -9.40 -18.22 -0.98
C SER A 299 -9.41 -18.84 0.42
N ALA A 300 -9.13 -20.13 0.53
CA ALA A 300 -9.01 -20.83 1.79
C ALA A 300 -7.88 -20.25 2.66
N SER A 301 -6.73 -19.93 2.06
CA SER A 301 -5.61 -19.29 2.77
C SER A 301 -5.97 -17.91 3.31
N TYR A 302 -6.70 -17.09 2.54
CA TYR A 302 -7.19 -15.79 3.02
C TYR A 302 -8.07 -15.94 4.27
N TYR A 303 -9.06 -16.85 4.24
CA TYR A 303 -9.96 -17.06 5.37
C TYR A 303 -9.25 -17.66 6.58
N MET A 304 -8.44 -18.71 6.39
CA MET A 304 -7.74 -19.36 7.49
C MET A 304 -6.69 -18.44 8.13
N CYS A 305 -6.02 -17.61 7.33
CA CYS A 305 -5.15 -16.57 7.86
C CYS A 305 -5.95 -15.53 8.66
N TRP A 306 -7.08 -15.06 8.11
CA TRP A 306 -7.96 -14.13 8.83
C TRP A 306 -8.47 -14.68 10.16
N TYR A 307 -8.94 -15.93 10.20
CA TYR A 307 -9.34 -16.59 11.44
C TYR A 307 -8.20 -16.72 12.44
N THR A 308 -6.97 -16.92 11.96
CA THR A 308 -5.78 -16.91 12.83
C THR A 308 -5.56 -15.53 13.45
N MET A 309 -5.73 -14.46 12.67
CA MET A 309 -5.64 -13.06 13.15
C MET A 309 -6.79 -12.65 14.08
N GLN A 310 -7.92 -13.37 14.05
CA GLN A 310 -9.03 -13.20 15.00
C GLN A 310 -8.81 -13.95 16.32
N ASP A 311 -7.63 -14.53 16.54
CA ASP A 311 -7.29 -15.28 17.74
C ASP A 311 -8.25 -16.47 18.01
N ILE A 312 -8.77 -17.13 16.97
CA ILE A 312 -9.68 -18.27 17.16
C ILE A 312 -9.01 -19.37 18.01
N PRO A 313 -9.57 -19.76 19.18
CA PRO A 313 -8.87 -20.64 20.12
C PRO A 313 -8.43 -21.99 19.55
N ASN A 314 -9.20 -22.56 18.62
CA ASN A 314 -8.86 -23.83 17.95
C ASN A 314 -7.62 -23.75 17.05
N LEU A 315 -7.10 -22.55 16.77
CA LEU A 315 -5.90 -22.32 15.97
C LEU A 315 -4.68 -21.96 16.84
N ALA A 316 -4.85 -21.84 18.16
CA ALA A 316 -3.78 -21.42 19.06
C ALA A 316 -2.64 -22.45 19.13
N MET A 317 -2.96 -23.74 19.12
CA MET A 317 -1.97 -24.82 19.07
C MET A 317 -2.52 -25.93 18.18
N LEU A 318 -1.70 -26.47 17.29
CA LEU A 318 -2.10 -27.60 16.45
C LEU A 318 -1.90 -28.93 17.15
N GLY A 319 -1.08 -28.99 18.22
CA GLY A 319 -0.83 -30.22 18.96
C GLY A 319 0.07 -31.21 18.21
N GLU A 320 0.76 -30.76 17.16
CA GLU A 320 1.72 -31.54 16.39
C GLU A 320 2.76 -30.63 15.71
N PRO A 321 3.96 -31.15 15.38
CA PRO A 321 4.99 -30.34 14.73
C PRO A 321 4.54 -29.89 13.33
N CYS A 322 4.59 -28.57 13.09
CA CYS A 322 4.36 -27.97 11.79
C CYS A 322 5.64 -27.72 10.97
N ASP A 323 6.79 -28.12 11.50
CA ASP A 323 8.14 -27.87 10.96
C ASP A 323 8.47 -28.76 9.76
N ASN A 324 7.68 -28.63 8.70
CA ASN A 324 7.92 -29.19 7.37
C ASN A 324 7.26 -28.31 6.31
N PHE A 325 7.56 -28.52 5.02
CA PHE A 325 6.87 -27.82 3.93
C PHE A 325 5.65 -28.58 3.40
N ALA A 326 5.19 -29.61 4.13
CA ALA A 326 4.14 -30.52 3.71
C ALA A 326 4.38 -31.06 2.29
N ASN A 327 5.59 -31.52 1.99
CA ASN A 327 6.02 -31.90 0.64
C ASN A 327 6.76 -33.24 0.61
N CYS A 328 6.29 -34.21 1.40
CA CYS A 328 6.95 -35.50 1.59
C CYS A 328 8.33 -35.34 2.27
N TRP A 329 9.26 -36.28 2.04
CA TRP A 329 10.59 -36.26 2.62
C TRP A 329 11.52 -35.25 1.93
N ASP A 330 12.27 -34.48 2.72
CA ASP A 330 13.37 -33.65 2.20
C ASP A 330 14.71 -34.41 2.34
N PRO A 331 15.39 -34.76 1.23
CA PRO A 331 16.65 -35.51 1.28
C PRO A 331 17.80 -34.78 2.01
N GLU A 332 17.79 -33.45 2.01
CA GLU A 332 18.83 -32.62 2.62
C GLU A 332 18.52 -32.29 4.08
N ARG A 333 17.22 -32.13 4.41
CA ARG A 333 16.76 -31.59 5.71
C ARG A 333 16.14 -32.68 6.60
N GLY A 334 15.72 -33.80 6.02
CA GLY A 334 15.02 -34.88 6.70
C GLY A 334 13.54 -34.55 6.92
N ILE A 335 12.99 -35.02 8.05
CA ILE A 335 11.57 -34.83 8.42
C ILE A 335 11.25 -33.42 8.93
N THR A 336 12.26 -32.67 9.37
CA THR A 336 12.12 -31.34 9.96
C THR A 336 12.97 -30.33 9.21
N ASN A 337 12.42 -29.19 8.84
CA ASN A 337 13.22 -28.13 8.21
C ASN A 337 13.95 -27.23 9.23
N ARG A 338 13.61 -27.31 10.53
CA ARG A 338 14.17 -26.52 11.64
C ARG A 338 13.97 -25.03 11.45
N ASP A 339 12.79 -24.65 11.00
CA ASP A 339 12.40 -23.26 10.83
C ASP A 339 11.94 -22.66 12.17
N PHE A 340 12.52 -21.53 12.56
CA PHE A 340 12.22 -20.94 13.87
C PHE A 340 10.77 -20.43 13.99
N ARG A 341 10.09 -20.22 12.85
CA ARG A 341 8.69 -19.79 12.77
C ARG A 341 7.73 -20.95 13.04
N ALA A 342 8.16 -22.20 12.85
CA ALA A 342 7.35 -23.41 12.97
C ALA A 342 7.38 -24.02 14.39
N ASP A 343 7.10 -23.20 15.41
CA ASP A 343 7.14 -23.63 16.82
C ASP A 343 5.73 -23.72 17.45
N ASP A 344 5.17 -24.94 17.50
CA ASP A 344 3.82 -25.20 18.04
C ASP A 344 3.65 -24.83 19.53
N ARG A 345 4.76 -24.63 20.26
CA ARG A 345 4.70 -24.19 21.67
C ARG A 345 4.30 -22.71 21.80
N LYS A 346 4.47 -21.93 20.72
CA LYS A 346 4.07 -20.53 20.68
C LYS A 346 2.64 -20.44 20.13
N PRO A 347 1.72 -19.76 20.84
CA PRO A 347 0.35 -19.59 20.38
C PRO A 347 0.30 -19.06 18.94
N TYR A 348 -0.53 -19.70 18.11
CA TYR A 348 -0.79 -19.41 16.71
C TYR A 348 0.41 -19.56 15.76
N ALA A 349 1.62 -19.85 16.23
CA ALA A 349 2.81 -19.87 15.37
C ALA A 349 2.69 -20.91 14.23
N CYS A 350 2.20 -22.12 14.52
CA CYS A 350 1.97 -23.12 13.48
C CYS A 350 0.82 -22.77 12.53
N ALA A 351 -0.24 -22.12 13.03
CA ALA A 351 -1.33 -21.62 12.21
C ALA A 351 -0.82 -20.52 11.25
N MET A 352 -0.08 -19.54 11.78
CA MET A 352 0.56 -18.47 11.00
C MET A 352 1.54 -19.05 9.97
N TYR A 353 2.37 -20.02 10.38
CA TYR A 353 3.32 -20.69 9.50
C TYR A 353 2.62 -21.47 8.36
N SER A 354 1.40 -21.96 8.59
CA SER A 354 0.63 -22.73 7.59
C SER A 354 -0.26 -21.86 6.70
N PHE A 355 -0.93 -20.85 7.26
CA PHE A 355 -2.01 -20.12 6.60
C PHE A 355 -1.62 -18.73 6.10
N CYS A 356 -0.72 -18.05 6.80
CA CYS A 356 -0.40 -16.65 6.54
C CYS A 356 0.96 -16.49 5.87
N PRO A 357 1.15 -15.52 4.96
CA PRO A 357 2.48 -15.09 4.54
C PRO A 357 3.22 -14.41 5.71
N ASP A 358 4.54 -14.36 5.61
CA ASP A 358 5.40 -13.64 6.53
C ASP A 358 6.15 -12.53 5.75
N PRO A 359 5.63 -11.28 5.78
CA PRO A 359 6.24 -10.18 5.04
C PRO A 359 7.62 -9.78 5.60
N CYS A 360 7.91 -10.11 6.87
CA CYS A 360 9.19 -9.81 7.50
C CYS A 360 10.24 -10.88 7.24
N CYS A 361 9.82 -12.10 6.85
CA CYS A 361 10.72 -13.17 6.49
C CYS A 361 10.46 -13.69 5.07
N PRO A 362 11.00 -13.01 4.04
CA PRO A 362 10.84 -13.37 2.63
C PRO A 362 11.69 -14.58 2.23
N LYS A 363 11.82 -15.56 3.12
CA LYS A 363 12.54 -16.81 2.88
C LYS A 363 11.60 -17.98 3.04
N LYS A 364 11.74 -18.93 2.10
CA LYS A 364 11.12 -20.24 2.22
C LYS A 364 11.58 -20.94 3.51
N LEU A 365 12.86 -20.84 3.86
CA LEU A 365 13.44 -21.40 5.07
C LEU A 365 14.24 -20.34 5.85
N ALA A 366 14.02 -20.27 7.15
CA ALA A 366 14.86 -19.47 8.05
C ALA A 366 15.12 -20.21 9.37
N ARG A 367 16.39 -20.31 9.76
CA ARG A 367 16.80 -20.97 11.03
C ARG A 367 16.89 -20.01 12.21
N SER A 368 16.92 -18.71 11.94
CA SER A 368 16.93 -17.65 12.93
C SER A 368 16.28 -16.39 12.37
N GLU A 369 15.96 -15.44 13.24
CA GLU A 369 15.33 -14.17 12.88
C GLU A 369 16.25 -13.33 11.99
N GLU A 370 17.56 -13.37 12.22
CA GLU A 370 18.57 -12.63 11.47
C GLU A 370 18.67 -13.09 10.01
N GLU A 371 18.35 -14.35 9.72
CA GLU A 371 18.35 -14.85 8.34
C GLU A 371 17.25 -14.20 7.49
N CYS A 372 16.17 -13.70 8.11
CA CYS A 372 15.07 -13.03 7.43
C CYS A 372 15.46 -11.63 6.93
N TRP A 373 16.17 -10.85 7.77
CA TRP A 373 16.52 -9.45 7.48
C TRP A 373 17.73 -9.30 6.54
N ASN A 374 18.62 -10.30 6.52
CA ASN A 374 19.82 -10.31 5.68
C ASN A 374 19.52 -10.79 4.24
N THR A 375 18.43 -10.30 3.65
CA THR A 375 18.06 -10.59 2.27
C THR A 375 18.22 -9.35 1.38
N ALA A 376 18.53 -9.59 0.11
CA ALA A 376 18.48 -8.57 -0.93
C ALA A 376 17.10 -8.51 -1.60
N GLU A 377 16.06 -9.10 -1.00
CA GLU A 377 14.72 -9.18 -1.59
C GLU A 377 14.12 -7.77 -1.66
N PRO A 378 13.93 -7.18 -2.86
CA PRO A 378 13.50 -5.79 -3.00
C PRO A 378 12.08 -5.53 -2.49
N ARG A 379 11.28 -6.59 -2.34
CA ARG A 379 9.89 -6.53 -1.87
C ARG A 379 9.77 -6.59 -0.35
N ALA A 380 10.83 -6.89 0.40
CA ALA A 380 10.74 -6.94 1.86
C ALA A 380 10.57 -5.51 2.43
N PRO A 381 9.65 -5.27 3.38
CA PRO A 381 9.28 -3.91 3.81
C PRO A 381 10.46 -3.05 4.27
N CYS A 382 11.35 -3.60 5.09
CA CYS A 382 12.48 -2.86 5.67
C CYS A 382 13.78 -2.98 4.83
N SER A 383 13.74 -3.60 3.65
CA SER A 383 14.95 -3.91 2.85
C SER A 383 15.74 -2.67 2.44
N ARG A 384 15.06 -1.53 2.24
CA ARG A 384 15.63 -0.26 1.79
C ARG A 384 16.17 0.60 2.92
N LEU A 385 15.96 0.21 4.18
CA LEU A 385 16.39 0.95 5.36
C LEU A 385 17.78 0.47 5.81
N GLN A 386 18.48 1.35 6.54
CA GLN A 386 19.78 0.99 7.12
C GLN A 386 19.63 -0.09 8.20
N ASP A 387 18.59 0.03 9.02
CA ASP A 387 18.16 -1.03 9.93
C ASP A 387 17.09 -1.87 9.23
N LYS A 388 17.45 -3.12 8.92
CA LYS A 388 16.59 -4.07 8.22
C LYS A 388 15.70 -4.87 9.16
N ALA A 389 15.80 -4.64 10.48
CA ALA A 389 14.96 -5.30 11.46
C ALA A 389 13.49 -5.02 11.14
N CYS A 390 12.72 -6.09 11.05
CA CYS A 390 11.31 -6.09 10.67
C CYS A 390 10.54 -6.83 11.74
N SER A 391 9.53 -6.18 12.31
CA SER A 391 8.59 -6.79 13.24
C SER A 391 7.20 -6.78 12.64
N PHE A 392 6.51 -7.92 12.66
CA PHE A 392 5.12 -8.03 12.22
C PHE A 392 4.23 -8.23 13.44
N ASP A 393 3.17 -7.41 13.57
CA ASP A 393 2.15 -7.57 14.62
C ASP A 393 0.85 -8.14 14.02
N PRO A 394 0.60 -9.45 14.19
CA PRO A 394 -0.62 -10.11 13.72
C PRO A 394 -1.90 -9.50 14.31
N THR A 395 -1.85 -9.03 15.56
CA THR A 395 -3.04 -8.62 16.32
C THR A 395 -3.68 -7.34 15.79
N ALA A 396 -2.90 -6.56 15.02
CA ALA A 396 -3.32 -5.33 14.40
C ALA A 396 -3.84 -5.50 12.97
N ASN A 397 -3.88 -6.73 12.42
CA ASN A 397 -4.37 -7.05 11.08
C ASN A 397 -5.71 -7.80 11.11
N ARG A 398 -6.70 -7.27 11.83
CA ARG A 398 -8.02 -7.91 11.99
C ARG A 398 -8.97 -7.69 10.80
N GLU A 399 -8.70 -6.70 9.96
CA GLU A 399 -9.53 -6.43 8.79
C GLU A 399 -9.21 -7.40 7.64
N GLN A 400 -10.25 -8.07 7.12
CA GLN A 400 -10.09 -9.05 6.05
C GLN A 400 -9.50 -8.41 4.77
N LEU A 401 -9.86 -7.16 4.47
CA LEU A 401 -9.32 -6.43 3.31
C LEU A 401 -7.81 -6.20 3.43
N SER A 402 -7.29 -5.89 4.62
CA SER A 402 -5.85 -5.71 4.82
C SER A 402 -5.06 -6.97 4.45
N ILE A 403 -5.62 -8.14 4.77
CA ILE A 403 -5.03 -9.44 4.44
C ILE A 403 -5.04 -9.67 2.93
N ILE A 404 -6.18 -9.43 2.27
CA ILE A 404 -6.34 -9.63 0.82
C ILE A 404 -5.38 -8.73 0.03
N TYR A 405 -5.27 -7.45 0.40
CA TYR A 405 -4.44 -6.47 -0.30
C TYR A 405 -2.97 -6.46 0.16
N ASN A 406 -2.54 -7.41 0.99
CA ASN A 406 -1.19 -7.45 1.58
C ASN A 406 -0.80 -6.18 2.36
N HIS A 407 -1.77 -5.49 2.98
CA HIS A 407 -1.54 -4.36 3.87
C HIS A 407 -1.23 -4.83 5.29
N TRP A 408 0.00 -5.30 5.48
CA TRP A 408 0.49 -5.84 6.76
C TRP A 408 0.93 -4.75 7.72
N ASN A 409 0.59 -4.87 9.01
CA ASN A 409 1.08 -4.00 10.07
C ASN A 409 2.49 -4.43 10.48
N VAL A 410 3.42 -4.03 9.63
CA VAL A 410 4.85 -4.20 9.84
C VAL A 410 5.40 -2.95 10.48
N THR A 411 6.33 -3.11 11.41
CA THR A 411 7.13 -2.05 12.02
C THR A 411 8.58 -2.18 11.56
N CYS A 412 9.11 -1.11 10.97
CA CYS A 412 10.53 -0.96 10.67
C CYS A 412 11.10 0.22 11.46
N LYS A 413 12.43 0.22 11.67
CA LYS A 413 13.11 1.36 12.30
C LYS A 413 13.59 2.36 11.26
N CYS A 414 13.13 3.60 11.37
CA CYS A 414 13.60 4.70 10.52
C CYS A 414 14.98 5.21 10.95
N SER A 415 15.86 5.47 9.99
CA SER A 415 17.21 5.99 10.26
C SER A 415 17.22 7.45 10.70
N ASN A 416 16.30 8.25 10.13
CA ASN A 416 16.23 9.68 10.41
C ASN A 416 15.36 9.94 11.64
N PRO A 417 15.83 10.74 12.62
CA PRO A 417 14.98 11.19 13.72
C PRO A 417 13.83 12.06 13.20
N GLY A 418 12.70 12.07 13.91
CA GLY A 418 11.49 12.79 13.48
C GLY A 418 10.67 12.04 12.41
N PHE A 419 11.08 10.83 12.00
CA PHE A 419 10.30 9.99 11.09
C PHE A 419 9.77 8.75 11.81
N ARG A 420 8.55 8.34 11.45
CA ARG A 420 7.94 7.08 11.87
C ARG A 420 7.65 6.20 10.68
N TRP A 421 7.71 4.89 10.87
CA TRP A 421 7.31 3.96 9.82
C TRP A 421 5.79 3.99 9.62
N SER A 422 5.36 4.11 8.36
CA SER A 422 3.96 3.91 7.98
C SER A 422 3.83 2.61 7.19
N SER A 423 3.19 1.61 7.79
CA SER A 423 2.93 0.32 7.15
C SER A 423 1.99 0.45 5.95
N LYS A 424 1.10 1.46 5.95
CA LYS A 424 0.20 1.77 4.83
C LYS A 424 0.96 2.20 3.58
N PHE A 425 2.00 3.01 3.75
CA PHE A 425 2.80 3.52 2.62
C PHE A 425 4.09 2.71 2.40
N GLY A 426 4.43 1.80 3.30
CA GLY A 426 5.67 1.03 3.24
C GLY A 426 6.93 1.90 3.28
N MET A 427 6.87 3.04 4.00
CA MET A 427 7.97 4.01 4.07
C MET A 427 7.96 4.80 5.37
N CYS A 428 9.11 5.40 5.67
CA CYS A 428 9.24 6.35 6.76
C CYS A 428 8.56 7.67 6.38
N VAL A 429 7.55 8.06 7.14
CA VAL A 429 6.83 9.32 7.00
C VAL A 429 7.23 10.26 8.12
N ASP A 430 7.25 11.53 7.81
CA ASP A 430 7.49 12.59 8.77
C ASP A 430 6.46 12.56 9.91
N ILE A 431 6.91 12.79 11.14
CA ILE A 431 6.03 12.88 12.29
C ILE A 431 5.54 14.31 12.37
N ASN A 432 4.25 14.55 12.14
CA ASN A 432 3.69 15.86 12.38
C ASN A 432 3.51 16.10 13.89
N GLU A 433 4.50 16.71 14.53
CA GLU A 433 4.44 17.00 15.96
C GLU A 433 3.36 18.03 16.31
N CYS A 434 2.96 18.88 15.36
CA CYS A 434 1.92 19.88 15.56
C CYS A 434 0.50 19.28 15.62
N GLU A 435 0.26 18.15 14.94
CA GLU A 435 -1.04 17.45 14.97
C GLU A 435 -1.14 16.42 16.12
N ASN A 436 0.00 15.91 16.61
CA ASN A 436 0.02 14.83 17.60
C ASN A 436 -0.42 15.24 19.03
N GLY A 437 -0.77 16.52 19.26
CA GLY A 437 -1.40 16.99 20.50
C GLY A 437 -0.50 17.00 21.74
N ALA A 438 0.79 16.69 21.61
CA ALA A 438 1.75 16.96 22.66
C ALA A 438 1.94 18.49 22.76
N GLN A 439 2.12 19.02 23.97
CA GLN A 439 2.50 20.44 24.21
C GLN A 439 3.95 20.67 23.75
N VAL A 440 4.18 20.50 22.45
CA VAL A 440 5.47 20.62 21.79
C VAL A 440 5.89 22.09 21.74
N CYS A 441 4.93 22.96 21.47
CA CYS A 441 5.05 24.41 21.61
C CYS A 441 4.11 24.91 22.71
N LYS A 442 4.34 26.11 23.23
CA LYS A 442 3.41 26.75 24.17
C LYS A 442 2.20 27.31 23.43
N ASN A 443 1.10 26.54 23.41
CA ASN A 443 -0.13 26.87 22.66
C ASN A 443 -0.67 28.30 22.84
N GLU A 444 -0.38 28.99 23.96
CA GLU A 444 -0.85 30.36 24.21
C GLU A 444 0.05 31.47 23.61
N THR A 445 1.32 31.16 23.32
CA THR A 445 2.33 32.17 22.95
C THR A 445 3.13 31.81 21.70
N GLU A 446 3.08 30.55 21.29
CA GLU A 446 3.87 29.97 20.21
C GLU A 446 2.96 29.22 19.23
N LEU A 447 3.24 29.39 17.94
CA LEU A 447 2.66 28.66 16.83
C LEU A 447 3.62 27.53 16.44
N CYS A 448 3.07 26.33 16.24
CA CYS A 448 3.83 25.17 15.79
C CYS A 448 3.84 25.10 14.26
N MET A 449 5.01 24.88 13.67
CA MET A 449 5.19 24.63 12.24
C MET A 449 5.87 23.27 12.05
N ASN A 450 5.26 22.38 11.27
CA ASN A 450 5.83 21.07 10.95
C ASN A 450 6.90 21.21 9.87
N LEU A 451 8.06 20.59 10.07
CA LEU A 451 9.16 20.56 9.09
C LEU A 451 9.60 19.10 8.87
N PRO A 452 10.23 18.77 7.73
CA PRO A 452 10.74 17.41 7.53
C PRO A 452 11.78 17.01 8.59
N GLY A 453 11.44 16.03 9.42
CA GLY A 453 12.24 15.44 10.49
C GLY A 453 12.28 16.25 11.79
N THR A 454 11.56 17.37 11.88
CA THR A 454 11.56 18.24 13.06
C THR A 454 10.37 19.19 13.04
N TYR A 455 10.11 19.86 14.15
CA TYR A 455 9.19 21.00 14.20
C TYR A 455 9.94 22.28 14.53
N SER A 456 9.27 23.42 14.32
CA SER A 456 9.72 24.73 14.78
C SER A 456 8.58 25.47 15.48
N CYS A 457 8.86 26.03 16.66
CA CYS A 457 7.93 26.90 17.38
C CYS A 457 8.28 28.36 17.09
N SER A 458 7.37 29.09 16.44
CA SER A 458 7.49 30.53 16.22
C SER A 458 6.60 31.29 17.19
N CYS A 459 6.92 32.54 17.54
CA CYS A 459 6.04 33.32 18.40
C CYS A 459 4.73 33.65 17.67
N SER A 460 3.61 33.46 18.36
CA SER A 460 2.29 33.85 17.84
C SER A 460 2.22 35.37 17.61
N LEU A 461 1.29 35.79 16.75
CA LEU A 461 1.03 37.20 16.46
C LEU A 461 0.89 38.05 17.74
N GLY A 462 1.68 39.12 17.83
CA GLY A 462 1.71 40.00 19.00
C GLY A 462 2.71 39.60 20.09
N PHE A 463 3.47 38.52 19.90
CA PHE A 463 4.55 38.10 20.78
C PHE A 463 5.91 38.22 20.07
N GLU A 464 6.97 38.44 20.85
CA GLU A 464 8.34 38.56 20.38
C GLU A 464 9.25 37.59 21.16
N TRP A 465 10.22 36.99 20.46
CA TRP A 465 11.14 36.03 21.07
C TRP A 465 12.16 36.76 21.96
N SER A 466 12.14 36.47 23.26
CA SER A 466 13.12 36.99 24.20
C SER A 466 14.28 36.00 24.41
N LYS A 467 15.49 36.43 24.05
CA LYS A 467 16.72 35.64 24.29
C LYS A 467 17.00 35.39 25.78
N LEU A 468 16.53 36.25 26.68
CA LEU A 468 16.76 36.12 28.12
C LEU A 468 15.86 35.05 28.76
N SER A 469 14.56 35.10 28.46
CA SER A 469 13.57 34.19 29.08
C SER A 469 13.37 32.90 28.29
N LYS A 470 13.98 32.78 27.09
CA LYS A 470 13.76 31.68 26.13
C LYS A 470 12.27 31.41 25.95
N SER A 471 11.50 32.49 25.79
CA SER A 471 10.05 32.45 25.69
C SER A 471 9.55 33.62 24.86
N CYS A 472 8.41 33.41 24.22
CA CYS A 472 7.66 34.48 23.57
C CYS A 472 7.04 35.40 24.63
N ILE A 473 7.41 36.68 24.61
CA ILE A 473 6.87 37.72 25.49
C ILE A 473 5.91 38.60 24.69
N LYS A 474 4.81 39.01 25.31
CA LYS A 474 3.83 39.86 24.66
C LYS A 474 4.46 41.21 24.32
N ASN A 475 4.50 41.57 23.04
CA ASN A 475 4.93 42.88 22.61
C ASN A 475 3.67 43.77 22.47
N GLN A 476 3.52 44.69 23.41
CA GLN A 476 2.30 45.49 23.54
C GLN A 476 2.05 46.39 22.32
N PHE A 477 3.11 46.85 21.64
CA PHE A 477 3.01 47.65 20.42
C PHE A 477 2.51 46.82 19.23
N LEU A 478 3.08 45.63 19.01
CA LEU A 478 2.63 44.71 17.96
C LEU A 478 1.20 44.24 18.21
N HIS A 479 0.84 43.94 19.45
CA HIS A 479 -0.50 43.47 19.80
C HIS A 479 -1.58 44.53 19.53
N GLU A 480 -1.32 45.80 19.85
CA GLU A 480 -2.25 46.90 19.54
C GLU A 480 -2.40 47.13 18.04
N GLU A 481 -1.31 47.08 17.28
CA GLU A 481 -1.37 47.32 15.84
C GLU A 481 -2.03 46.16 15.08
N ILE A 482 -1.79 44.91 15.51
CA ILE A 482 -2.47 43.73 14.96
C ILE A 482 -3.96 43.77 15.26
N ASN A 483 -4.37 44.09 16.49
CA ASN A 483 -5.78 44.21 16.85
C ASN A 483 -6.50 45.29 16.03
N ARG A 484 -5.84 46.42 15.74
CA ARG A 484 -6.39 47.46 14.83
C ARG A 484 -6.61 46.95 13.42
N VAL A 485 -5.67 46.18 12.88
CA VAL A 485 -5.77 45.59 11.54
C VAL A 485 -6.90 44.56 11.50
N ILE A 486 -7.01 43.68 12.50
CA ILE A 486 -8.09 42.70 12.61
C ILE A 486 -9.46 43.38 12.73
N GLU A 487 -9.58 44.41 13.57
CA GLU A 487 -10.82 45.19 13.70
C GLU A 487 -11.23 45.84 12.37
N PHE A 488 -10.28 46.40 11.63
CA PHE A 488 -10.51 46.97 10.30
C PHE A 488 -11.06 45.92 9.31
N TYR A 489 -10.46 44.73 9.26
CA TYR A 489 -10.93 43.64 8.40
C TYR A 489 -12.28 43.06 8.82
N SER A 490 -12.55 42.96 10.12
CA SER A 490 -13.85 42.50 10.63
C SER A 490 -14.98 43.45 10.26
N GLN A 491 -14.69 44.76 10.21
CA GLN A 491 -15.65 45.79 9.79
C GLN A 491 -15.84 45.82 8.28
N GLU A 492 -14.80 45.61 7.47
CA GLU A 492 -14.92 45.50 6.00
C GLU A 492 -15.72 44.25 5.58
N ASN A 493 -15.51 43.09 6.22
CA ASN A 493 -16.25 41.85 5.92
C ASN A 493 -17.73 41.91 6.37
N ALA A 494 -18.03 42.67 7.43
CA ALA A 494 -19.40 43.01 7.82
C ALA A 494 -20.06 44.02 6.85
N ALA A 495 -19.27 44.84 6.16
CA ALA A 495 -19.75 45.80 5.16
C ALA A 495 -19.97 45.16 3.76
N THR A 496 -19.25 44.09 3.42
CA THR A 496 -19.36 43.37 2.14
C THR A 496 -20.40 42.24 2.14
N THR A 497 -20.99 41.88 3.28
CA THR A 497 -22.13 40.93 3.32
C THR A 497 -23.43 41.49 2.70
N LYS A 498 -23.41 42.72 2.16
CA LYS A 498 -24.54 43.32 1.43
C LYS A 498 -24.42 43.30 -0.09
N GLN A 499 -23.32 42.86 -0.70
CA GLN A 499 -23.20 42.65 -2.14
C GLN A 499 -22.11 41.60 -2.41
N GLY A 500 -22.54 40.38 -2.73
CA GLY A 500 -21.67 39.22 -2.87
C GLY A 500 -20.79 39.28 -4.11
N GLU A 501 -19.48 39.44 -3.89
CA GLU A 501 -18.39 38.95 -4.74
C GLU A 501 -17.14 38.79 -3.85
N PRO A 502 -16.42 37.66 -3.87
CA PRO A 502 -15.24 37.48 -3.04
C PRO A 502 -14.06 38.32 -3.57
N LEU A 503 -13.45 39.12 -2.70
CA LEU A 503 -12.25 39.90 -3.03
C LEU A 503 -11.07 38.96 -3.28
N SER A 504 -10.44 39.07 -4.46
CA SER A 504 -9.19 38.36 -4.78
C SER A 504 -8.05 38.74 -3.84
N ILE A 505 -7.35 37.73 -3.32
CA ILE A 505 -6.17 37.82 -2.43
C ILE A 505 -5.13 38.84 -2.95
N SER A 506 -5.00 38.98 -4.28
CA SER A 506 -4.11 39.95 -4.95
C SER A 506 -4.43 41.42 -4.63
N SER A 507 -5.70 41.76 -4.38
CA SER A 507 -6.14 43.11 -4.06
C SER A 507 -5.87 43.46 -2.58
N LEU A 508 -5.96 42.46 -1.70
CA LEU A 508 -5.65 42.59 -0.27
C LEU A 508 -4.15 42.84 -0.03
N VAL A 509 -3.29 42.07 -0.70
CA VAL A 509 -1.83 42.20 -0.61
C VAL A 509 -1.37 43.58 -1.07
N LYS A 510 -1.91 44.09 -2.19
CA LYS A 510 -1.58 45.43 -2.72
C LYS A 510 -1.95 46.56 -1.76
N LYS A 511 -3.05 46.42 -1.00
CA LYS A 511 -3.47 47.41 0.00
C LYS A 511 -2.63 47.35 1.28
N LEU A 512 -2.24 46.15 1.73
CA LEU A 512 -1.32 45.98 2.87
C LEU A 512 0.06 46.58 2.58
N ILE A 513 0.62 46.32 1.40
CA ILE A 513 1.91 46.89 0.95
C ILE A 513 1.83 48.42 0.91
N GLY A 514 0.70 48.99 0.48
CA GLY A 514 0.48 50.44 0.48
C GLY A 514 0.44 51.08 1.87
N TYR A 515 -0.06 50.34 2.88
CA TYR A 515 -0.13 50.82 4.27
C TYR A 515 1.21 50.68 5.00
N ILE A 516 1.92 49.57 4.80
CA ILE A 516 3.23 49.31 5.43
C ILE A 516 4.36 50.09 4.71
N GLY A 517 4.16 50.45 3.43
CA GLY A 517 5.05 51.28 2.62
C GLY A 517 5.29 52.72 3.10
N ARG A 518 4.75 53.11 4.27
CA ARG A 518 5.09 54.39 4.93
C ARG A 518 5.82 54.25 6.27
N LYS A 519 5.88 53.05 6.86
CA LYS A 519 6.64 52.80 8.10
C LYS A 519 7.19 51.36 8.13
N LYS A 520 8.46 51.23 7.76
CA LYS A 520 9.36 50.06 7.94
C LYS A 520 9.03 48.81 7.10
N ILE A 521 9.95 48.52 6.18
CA ILE A 521 9.92 47.47 5.16
C ILE A 521 10.01 46.03 5.73
N PHE A 522 10.48 45.84 6.97
CA PHE A 522 10.75 44.51 7.54
C PHE A 522 9.52 43.67 7.97
N ILE A 523 8.30 44.23 7.94
CA ILE A 523 7.09 43.53 8.42
C ILE A 523 6.35 42.80 7.28
N VAL A 524 6.60 43.17 6.02
CA VAL A 524 5.79 42.72 4.86
C VAL A 524 6.16 41.30 4.42
N GLU A 525 7.44 40.91 4.46
CA GLU A 525 7.87 39.55 4.08
C GLU A 525 7.35 38.47 5.03
N TRP A 526 7.15 38.80 6.32
CA TRP A 526 6.62 37.86 7.31
C TRP A 526 5.10 37.65 7.23
N LEU A 527 4.35 38.66 6.77
CA LEU A 527 2.89 38.59 6.67
C LEU A 527 2.41 37.83 5.44
N MET A 528 3.22 37.77 4.39
CA MET A 528 2.91 37.00 3.18
C MET A 528 2.99 35.49 3.42
N LEU A 529 3.94 35.03 4.25
CA LEU A 529 4.08 33.60 4.57
C LEU A 529 3.00 33.08 5.53
N ALA A 530 2.39 33.95 6.34
CA ALA A 530 1.38 33.55 7.33
C ALA A 530 -0.06 33.45 6.77
N ILE A 531 -0.31 33.96 5.56
CA ILE A 531 -1.64 33.95 4.94
C ILE A 531 -1.87 32.68 4.11
N ASP A 532 -0.80 32.02 3.62
CA ASP A 532 -0.92 30.77 2.86
C ASP A 532 -1.19 29.53 3.75
N ASP A 533 -0.96 29.59 5.06
CA ASP A 533 -1.22 28.48 6.00
C ASP A 533 -2.65 28.50 6.62
N VAL A 534 -3.51 29.46 6.25
CA VAL A 534 -4.85 29.65 6.84
C VAL A 534 -5.99 29.48 5.81
N PHE A 535 -5.70 29.09 4.57
CA PHE A 535 -6.72 28.79 3.56
C PHE A 535 -6.45 27.51 2.75
#